data_AF-A0A8J4WEW2-F1
#
_entry.id   AF-A0A8J4WEW2-F1
#
_cell.length_a   1.000
_cell.length_b   1.000
_cell.length_c   1.000
_cell.angle_alpha   90.00
_cell.angle_beta   90.00
_cell.angle_gamma   90.00
#
_symmetry.space_group_name_H-M   'P 1'
#
loop_
_entity.id
_entity.type
_entity.pdbx_description
1 polymer ?
#
loop_
_entity_poly.entity_id
_entity_poly.type
_entity_poly.pdbx_seq_one_letter_code
_entity_poly.pdbx_strand_id
1 'polypeptide(L)'
;GFEWENSTQLCLIDDNCAKICEAANTLSCIVNRTSATAICRCKDGFMGFDCSQKFDACVLGKAPDARGLNVGAIVPSGYDACGTTLDARNLCFNVPDTSSYTCVCSPAYVRDITLPYDNCLKPLDSCDKRICVHGQCVTSPDLLRSACDCDDGYTGPLCNQPTGSWSQWSEWSICEPACGPARHRRRLRMCMSEQEGHCIGPVEEVRRCAEGRGCVQDVAVEEETWLDFMDWTNYVMMITLGYIGALAIFLSLIGLLRRYRAPVPSESRRVTDSVKR
;
A
#
# COMPACT_ATOMS: atom_id res chain seq x y z
N GLY A 1 -32.54 46.09 -0.57
CA GLY A 1 -33.20 47.05 -1.48
C GLY A 1 -32.26 48.21 -1.74
N PHE A 2 -32.72 49.29 -2.38
CA PHE A 2 -31.97 50.54 -2.41
C PHE A 2 -32.83 51.62 -1.77
N GLU A 3 -32.25 52.37 -0.84
CA GLU A 3 -32.90 53.49 -0.18
C GLU A 3 -32.19 54.78 -0.60
N TRP A 4 -32.97 55.77 -1.05
CA TRP A 4 -32.42 57.06 -1.49
C TRP A 4 -32.13 57.95 -0.29
N GLU A 5 -30.86 58.29 -0.07
CA GLU A 5 -30.46 59.17 1.00
C GLU A 5 -30.33 60.63 0.51
N ASN A 6 -31.23 61.48 0.99
CA ASN A 6 -31.39 62.84 0.49
C ASN A 6 -30.27 63.81 0.93
N SER A 7 -29.57 63.50 2.02
CA SER A 7 -28.45 64.28 2.56
C SER A 7 -27.16 64.08 1.77
N THR A 8 -26.93 62.86 1.30
CA THR A 8 -25.74 62.47 0.54
C THR A 8 -25.99 62.42 -0.97
N GLN A 9 -27.25 62.50 -1.40
CA GLN A 9 -27.69 62.36 -2.80
C GLN A 9 -27.22 61.02 -3.40
N LEU A 10 -27.22 59.96 -2.59
CA LEU A 10 -26.76 58.63 -2.97
C LEU A 10 -27.86 57.59 -2.72
N CYS A 11 -27.95 56.59 -3.61
CA CYS A 11 -28.69 55.35 -3.32
C CYS A 11 -27.84 54.48 -2.39
N LEU A 12 -28.23 54.37 -1.13
CA LEU A 12 -27.65 53.43 -0.19
C LEU A 12 -28.27 52.05 -0.39
N ILE A 13 -27.48 51.00 -0.15
CA ILE A 13 -27.98 49.63 -0.13
C ILE A 13 -28.70 49.44 1.20
N ASP A 14 -30.01 49.19 1.15
CA ASP A 14 -30.80 48.80 2.32
C ASP A 14 -30.31 47.44 2.79
N ASP A 15 -29.79 47.38 4.02
CA ASP A 15 -29.36 46.16 4.68
C ASP A 15 -30.57 45.32 5.02
N ASN A 16 -31.05 44.60 4.00
CA ASN A 16 -32.22 43.74 4.12
C ASN A 16 -31.93 42.46 4.91
N CYS A 17 -30.73 42.24 5.44
CA CYS A 17 -30.42 41.02 6.19
C CYS A 17 -31.37 40.82 7.38
N ALA A 18 -31.63 41.87 8.16
CA ALA A 18 -32.57 41.79 9.29
C ALA A 18 -34.04 41.65 8.85
N LYS A 19 -34.36 42.00 7.60
CA LYS A 19 -35.71 41.88 7.03
C LYS A 19 -35.96 40.50 6.41
N ILE A 20 -34.92 39.82 5.96
CA ILE A 20 -34.99 38.57 5.19
C ILE A 20 -34.58 37.37 6.02
N CYS A 21 -33.54 37.50 6.84
CA CYS A 21 -32.99 36.39 7.61
C CYS A 21 -33.56 36.38 9.03
N GLU A 22 -33.87 35.19 9.53
CA GLU A 22 -34.23 34.98 10.93
C GLU A 22 -33.02 35.26 11.82
N ALA A 23 -33.06 36.36 12.57
CA ALA A 23 -31.92 36.86 13.34
C ALA A 23 -31.45 35.86 14.40
N ALA A 24 -32.37 35.11 14.99
CA ALA A 24 -32.03 34.11 16.02
C ALA A 24 -31.19 32.95 15.46
N ASN A 25 -31.44 32.55 14.20
CA ASN A 25 -30.91 31.33 13.61
C ASN A 25 -29.87 31.58 12.50
N THR A 26 -29.60 32.84 12.18
CA THR A 26 -28.62 33.21 11.16
C THR A 26 -27.24 33.40 11.79
N LEU A 27 -26.23 32.73 11.24
CA LEU A 27 -24.82 32.84 11.64
C LEU A 27 -24.14 34.06 10.98
N SER A 28 -24.42 34.29 9.70
CA SER A 28 -23.94 35.46 8.97
C SER A 28 -24.83 35.73 7.77
N CYS A 29 -24.95 36.99 7.35
CA CYS A 29 -25.72 37.35 6.16
C CYS A 29 -24.84 38.11 5.17
N ILE A 30 -25.00 37.82 3.88
CA ILE A 30 -24.26 38.44 2.79
C ILE A 30 -25.27 39.16 1.90
N VAL A 31 -25.18 40.49 1.82
CA VAL A 31 -26.00 41.28 0.88
C VAL A 31 -25.29 41.35 -0.45
N ASN A 32 -25.94 40.84 -1.50
CA ASN A 32 -25.47 41.02 -2.86
C ASN A 32 -25.80 42.45 -3.33
N ARG A 33 -24.76 43.25 -3.54
CA ARG A 33 -24.85 44.68 -3.86
C ARG A 33 -25.42 44.97 -5.24
N THR A 34 -25.38 44.02 -6.18
CA THR A 34 -25.90 44.21 -7.54
C THR A 34 -27.35 43.80 -7.68
N SER A 35 -27.79 42.73 -7.00
CA SER A 35 -29.18 42.24 -7.03
C SER A 35 -30.04 42.74 -5.86
N ALA A 36 -29.44 43.42 -4.86
CA ALA A 36 -30.07 43.82 -3.62
C ALA A 36 -30.74 42.68 -2.83
N THR A 37 -30.28 41.43 -3.05
CA THR A 37 -30.73 40.22 -2.35
C THR A 37 -29.81 39.91 -1.17
N ALA A 38 -30.37 39.31 -0.11
CA ALA A 38 -29.61 38.85 1.04
C ALA A 38 -29.51 37.32 1.00
N ILE A 39 -28.31 36.77 1.29
CA ILE A 39 -28.07 35.33 1.45
C ILE A 39 -27.79 35.08 2.92
N CYS A 40 -28.65 34.30 3.56
CA CYS A 40 -28.53 33.93 4.97
C CYS A 40 -27.70 32.66 5.11
N ARG A 41 -26.60 32.72 5.85
CA ARG A 41 -25.86 31.53 6.29
C ARG A 41 -26.39 31.13 7.66
N CYS A 42 -27.03 29.97 7.73
CA CYS A 42 -27.69 29.50 8.95
C CYS A 42 -26.69 28.97 9.98
N LYS A 43 -27.09 29.01 11.26
CA LYS A 43 -26.42 28.28 12.34
C LYS A 43 -26.63 26.78 12.16
N ASP A 44 -25.75 25.97 12.76
CA ASP A 44 -25.88 24.52 12.76
C ASP A 44 -27.27 24.09 13.28
N GLY A 45 -27.91 23.15 12.58
CA GLY A 45 -29.26 22.70 12.90
C GLY A 45 -30.39 23.52 12.28
N PHE A 46 -30.09 24.55 11.47
CA PHE A 46 -31.08 25.34 10.73
C PHE A 46 -30.76 25.40 9.22
N MET A 47 -31.80 25.58 8.42
CA MET A 47 -31.73 25.65 6.95
C MET A 47 -32.84 26.53 6.38
N GLY A 48 -32.92 26.58 5.05
CA GLY A 48 -33.88 27.40 4.31
C GLY A 48 -33.27 28.73 3.88
N PHE A 49 -34.01 29.48 3.06
CA PHE A 49 -33.52 30.74 2.50
C PHE A 49 -33.33 31.83 3.57
N ASP A 50 -34.12 31.76 4.65
CA ASP A 50 -34.16 32.71 5.77
C ASP A 50 -33.69 32.10 7.10
N CYS A 51 -33.26 30.83 7.12
CA CYS A 51 -32.89 30.10 8.33
C CYS A 51 -34.03 29.87 9.34
N SER A 52 -35.29 29.97 8.92
CA SER A 52 -36.46 29.70 9.76
C SER A 52 -36.69 28.20 10.01
N GLN A 53 -36.21 27.34 9.11
CA GLN A 53 -36.48 25.90 9.14
C GLN A 53 -35.39 25.16 9.91
N LYS A 54 -35.76 24.09 10.61
CA LYS A 54 -34.77 23.15 11.17
C LYS A 54 -34.09 22.38 10.05
N PHE A 55 -32.82 22.08 10.24
CA PHE A 55 -32.03 21.31 9.29
C PHE A 55 -32.66 19.94 9.03
N ASP A 56 -32.87 19.64 7.75
CA ASP A 56 -33.34 18.36 7.27
C ASP A 56 -32.37 17.83 6.20
N ALA A 57 -31.69 16.75 6.58
CA ALA A 57 -30.72 16.08 5.71
C ALA A 57 -31.38 15.46 4.46
N CYS A 58 -32.69 15.18 4.49
CA CYS A 58 -33.43 14.71 3.33
C CYS A 58 -33.52 15.78 2.23
N VAL A 59 -33.56 17.07 2.59
CA VAL A 59 -33.72 18.17 1.64
C VAL A 59 -32.40 18.66 1.07
N LEU A 60 -31.41 18.94 1.92
CA LEU A 60 -30.17 19.65 1.52
C LEU A 60 -28.92 18.77 1.48
N GLY A 61 -28.96 17.58 2.07
CA GLY A 61 -27.77 16.72 2.20
C GLY A 61 -26.68 17.34 3.05
N LYS A 62 -25.43 16.85 2.90
CA LYS A 62 -24.27 17.38 3.62
C LYS A 62 -23.18 17.79 2.64
N ALA A 63 -22.91 19.10 2.58
CA ALA A 63 -21.74 19.61 1.89
C ALA A 63 -20.45 19.10 2.57
N PRO A 64 -19.40 18.77 1.80
CA PRO A 64 -18.13 18.33 2.38
C PRO A 64 -17.56 19.43 3.28
N ASP A 65 -17.04 19.05 4.45
CA ASP A 65 -16.38 19.99 5.35
C ASP A 65 -15.11 20.50 4.65
N ALA A 66 -15.13 21.76 4.19
CA ALA A 66 -14.01 22.38 3.49
C ALA A 66 -12.84 22.75 4.43
N ARG A 67 -12.87 22.31 5.69
CA ARG A 67 -11.80 22.52 6.67
C ARG A 67 -10.74 21.41 6.56
N GLY A 68 -9.85 21.54 5.58
CA GLY A 68 -8.60 20.76 5.51
C GLY A 68 -8.37 20.03 4.18
N LEU A 69 -7.21 19.38 4.10
CA LEU A 69 -6.67 18.71 2.90
C LEU A 69 -7.46 17.42 2.49
N ASN A 70 -8.41 16.97 3.33
CA ASN A 70 -9.26 15.82 3.08
C ASN A 70 -10.71 16.26 2.90
N VAL A 71 -11.10 16.49 1.65
CA VAL A 71 -12.51 16.71 1.29
C VAL A 71 -13.23 15.37 1.45
N GLY A 72 -14.09 15.25 2.47
CA GLY A 72 -14.93 14.06 2.64
C GLY A 72 -15.82 13.80 1.41
N ALA A 73 -16.36 12.59 1.30
CA ALA A 73 -17.30 12.27 0.22
C ALA A 73 -18.50 13.23 0.24
N ILE A 74 -18.88 13.75 -0.94
CA ILE A 74 -20.06 14.60 -1.09
C ILE A 74 -21.29 13.72 -0.85
N VAL A 75 -22.09 14.09 0.16
CA VAL A 75 -23.34 13.39 0.47
C VAL A 75 -24.50 14.21 -0.11
N PRO A 76 -25.23 13.68 -1.11
CA PRO A 76 -26.35 14.39 -1.73
C PRO A 76 -27.53 14.52 -0.76
N SER A 77 -28.60 15.18 -1.21
CA SER A 77 -29.86 15.21 -0.46
C SER A 77 -30.36 13.78 -0.20
N GLY A 78 -30.98 13.56 0.96
CA GLY A 78 -31.53 12.25 1.26
C GLY A 78 -32.67 11.84 0.31
N TYR A 79 -33.45 12.77 -0.24
CA TYR A 79 -34.45 12.42 -1.27
C TYR A 79 -33.80 11.86 -2.54
N ASP A 80 -32.69 12.46 -2.97
CA ASP A 80 -31.93 11.95 -4.12
C ASP A 80 -31.25 10.62 -3.79
N ALA A 81 -30.60 10.52 -2.63
CA ALA A 81 -29.89 9.31 -2.20
C ALA A 81 -30.82 8.11 -1.96
N CYS A 82 -31.97 8.35 -1.31
CA CYS A 82 -32.97 7.31 -1.12
C CYS A 82 -33.74 7.02 -2.42
N GLY A 83 -33.47 7.71 -3.52
CA GLY A 83 -34.11 7.45 -4.81
C GLY A 83 -35.63 7.56 -4.74
N THR A 84 -36.16 8.56 -4.03
CA THR A 84 -37.62 8.73 -3.87
C THR A 84 -38.31 9.10 -5.18
N THR A 85 -37.54 9.59 -6.15
CA THR A 85 -37.97 9.83 -7.54
C THR A 85 -37.88 8.57 -8.42
N LEU A 86 -37.08 7.58 -8.04
CA LEU A 86 -36.98 6.29 -8.72
C LEU A 86 -38.16 5.39 -8.36
N ASP A 87 -38.49 5.34 -7.06
CA ASP A 87 -39.70 4.69 -6.56
C ASP A 87 -40.28 5.52 -5.40
N ALA A 88 -41.53 5.96 -5.55
CA ALA A 88 -42.22 6.76 -4.55
C ALA A 88 -42.43 6.04 -3.20
N ARG A 89 -42.22 4.71 -3.14
CA ARG A 89 -42.22 3.93 -1.90
C ARG A 89 -40.87 3.93 -1.18
N ASN A 90 -39.81 4.42 -1.81
CA ASN A 90 -38.57 4.69 -1.09
C ASN A 90 -38.78 5.91 -0.19
N LEU A 91 -38.35 5.84 1.07
CA LEU A 91 -38.56 6.89 2.06
C LEU A 91 -37.23 7.38 2.62
N CYS A 92 -37.15 8.69 2.86
CA CYS A 92 -36.06 9.31 3.58
C CYS A 92 -36.53 9.76 4.96
N PHE A 93 -35.72 9.51 5.98
CA PHE A 93 -35.92 10.02 7.33
C PHE A 93 -34.68 10.80 7.79
N ASN A 94 -34.89 12.04 8.19
CA ASN A 94 -33.89 12.82 8.92
C ASN A 94 -33.54 12.11 10.24
N VAL A 95 -32.25 12.08 10.57
CA VAL A 95 -31.80 11.65 11.91
C VAL A 95 -31.67 12.89 12.80
N PRO A 96 -32.47 12.99 13.89
CA PRO A 96 -32.43 14.14 14.80
C PRO A 96 -31.03 14.41 15.34
N ASP A 97 -30.71 15.69 15.58
CA ASP A 97 -29.45 16.16 16.16
C ASP A 97 -28.17 15.77 15.39
N THR A 98 -28.33 15.32 14.13
CA THR A 98 -27.22 15.00 13.24
C THR A 98 -27.41 15.68 11.88
N SER A 99 -26.34 15.67 11.06
CA SER A 99 -26.40 16.09 9.66
C SER A 99 -26.63 14.92 8.68
N SER A 100 -27.28 13.85 9.15
CA SER A 100 -27.45 12.60 8.39
C SER A 100 -28.93 12.20 8.23
N TYR A 101 -29.17 11.24 7.34
CA TYR A 101 -30.48 10.67 7.05
C TYR A 101 -30.37 9.15 6.98
N THR A 102 -31.50 8.47 7.07
CA THR A 102 -31.63 7.03 6.82
C THR A 102 -32.65 6.78 5.71
N CYS A 103 -32.36 5.82 4.85
CA CYS A 103 -33.24 5.40 3.79
C CYS A 103 -33.99 4.13 4.16
N VAL A 104 -35.27 4.07 3.81
CA VAL A 104 -36.06 2.83 3.83
C VAL A 104 -36.43 2.51 2.38
N CYS A 105 -35.82 1.46 1.85
CA CYS A 105 -36.02 1.08 0.46
C CYS A 105 -37.33 0.34 0.27
N SER A 106 -37.95 0.57 -0.89
CA SER A 106 -39.06 -0.23 -1.38
C SER A 106 -38.61 -1.66 -1.70
N PRO A 107 -39.54 -2.62 -1.85
CA PRO A 107 -39.18 -4.00 -2.19
C PRO A 107 -38.46 -4.18 -3.54
N ALA A 108 -38.42 -3.16 -4.39
CA ALA A 108 -37.77 -3.18 -5.70
C ALA A 108 -36.35 -2.61 -5.70
N TYR A 109 -35.89 -2.06 -4.57
CA TYR A 109 -34.58 -1.41 -4.46
C TYR A 109 -33.86 -1.85 -3.19
N VAL A 110 -32.54 -1.82 -3.24
CA VAL A 110 -31.65 -2.08 -2.12
C VAL A 110 -30.56 -1.02 -2.05
N ARG A 111 -29.83 -1.03 -0.94
CA ARG A 111 -28.70 -0.13 -0.75
C ARG A 111 -27.57 -0.51 -1.69
N ASP A 112 -27.07 0.48 -2.43
CA ASP A 112 -25.81 0.36 -3.15
C ASP A 112 -24.65 0.44 -2.15
N ILE A 113 -23.95 -0.68 -1.97
CA ILE A 113 -22.81 -0.79 -1.04
C ILE A 113 -21.54 -0.11 -1.55
N THR A 114 -21.47 0.23 -2.84
CA THR A 114 -20.33 0.94 -3.41
C THR A 114 -20.30 2.42 -2.99
N LEU A 115 -21.44 2.93 -2.52
CA LEU A 115 -21.58 4.30 -2.03
C LEU A 115 -21.40 4.38 -0.50
N PRO A 116 -20.67 5.40 0.00
CA PRO A 116 -20.32 5.52 1.41
C PRO A 116 -21.46 6.07 2.30
N TYR A 117 -22.63 6.33 1.74
CA TYR A 117 -23.80 6.87 2.44
C TYR A 117 -25.03 5.98 2.23
N ASP A 118 -26.00 6.08 3.13
CA ASP A 118 -27.24 5.30 3.06
C ASP A 118 -28.05 5.69 1.82
N ASN A 119 -28.60 4.74 1.09
CA ASN A 119 -29.20 4.98 -0.22
C ASN A 119 -30.11 3.83 -0.65
N CYS A 120 -30.92 4.04 -1.69
CA CYS A 120 -31.73 2.98 -2.32
C CYS A 120 -31.57 3.03 -3.84
N LEU A 121 -30.34 3.20 -4.31
CA LEU A 121 -30.04 3.47 -5.72
C LEU A 121 -29.80 2.20 -6.54
N LYS A 122 -29.57 1.05 -5.88
CA LYS A 122 -29.40 -0.23 -6.57
C LYS A 122 -30.76 -0.90 -6.73
N PRO A 123 -31.24 -1.17 -7.96
CA PRO A 123 -32.40 -2.01 -8.17
C PRO A 123 -32.17 -3.39 -7.55
N LEU A 124 -33.17 -3.92 -6.84
CA LEU A 124 -33.13 -5.28 -6.32
C LEU A 124 -33.10 -6.24 -7.51
N ASP A 125 -32.06 -7.05 -7.55
CA ASP A 125 -31.87 -8.03 -8.60
C ASP A 125 -31.89 -9.46 -8.03
N SER A 126 -31.85 -10.45 -8.91
CA SER A 126 -31.86 -11.85 -8.49
C SER A 126 -30.55 -12.29 -7.83
N CYS A 127 -29.44 -11.58 -8.06
CA CYS A 127 -28.17 -11.83 -7.41
C CYS A 127 -28.14 -11.40 -5.94
N ASP A 128 -28.95 -10.41 -5.55
CA ASP A 128 -29.11 -10.03 -4.13
C ASP A 128 -29.66 -11.19 -3.26
N LYS A 129 -30.26 -12.21 -3.88
CA LYS A 129 -30.81 -13.40 -3.21
C LYS A 129 -30.04 -14.69 -3.53
N ARG A 130 -29.00 -14.63 -4.36
CA ARG A 130 -28.24 -15.80 -4.81
C ARG A 130 -26.78 -15.69 -4.37
N ILE A 131 -26.26 -16.79 -3.83
CA ILE A 131 -24.87 -16.89 -3.39
C ILE A 131 -24.11 -17.76 -4.40
N CYS A 132 -22.99 -17.24 -4.91
CA CYS A 132 -22.02 -17.99 -5.70
C CYS A 132 -20.77 -18.17 -4.84
N VAL A 133 -20.37 -19.41 -4.56
CA VAL A 133 -19.30 -19.68 -3.57
C VAL A 133 -17.92 -19.37 -4.14
N HIS A 134 -17.65 -19.86 -5.36
CA HIS A 134 -16.42 -19.64 -6.11
C HIS A 134 -16.76 -19.11 -7.50
N GLY A 135 -17.20 -17.86 -7.55
CA GLY A 135 -17.58 -17.21 -8.80
C GLY A 135 -18.35 -15.91 -8.59
N GLN A 136 -18.63 -15.24 -9.69
CA GLN A 136 -19.40 -14.01 -9.71
C GLN A 136 -20.87 -14.28 -10.02
N CYS A 137 -21.78 -13.63 -9.30
CA CYS A 137 -23.19 -13.67 -9.67
C CYS A 137 -23.46 -12.68 -10.81
N VAL A 138 -24.14 -13.15 -11.85
CA VAL A 138 -24.60 -12.34 -12.97
C VAL A 138 -26.12 -12.41 -13.08
N THR A 139 -26.73 -11.27 -13.38
CA THR A 139 -28.18 -11.15 -13.53
C THR A 139 -28.55 -10.93 -15.00
N SER A 140 -29.69 -11.46 -15.43
CA SER A 140 -30.28 -11.16 -16.74
C SER A 140 -30.70 -9.69 -16.87
N PRO A 141 -30.87 -9.16 -18.10
CA PRO A 141 -31.24 -7.76 -18.32
C PRO A 141 -32.58 -7.32 -17.71
N ASP A 142 -33.50 -8.26 -17.51
CA ASP A 142 -34.81 -8.04 -16.86
C ASP A 142 -34.73 -8.10 -15.32
N LEU A 143 -33.55 -8.31 -14.75
CA LEU A 143 -33.26 -8.42 -13.31
C LEU A 143 -33.90 -9.65 -12.60
N LEU A 144 -34.63 -10.49 -13.32
CA LEU A 144 -35.47 -11.56 -12.78
C LEU A 144 -34.79 -12.94 -12.72
N ARG A 145 -33.65 -13.12 -13.40
CA ARG A 145 -32.88 -14.36 -13.37
C ARG A 145 -31.43 -14.06 -13.03
N SER A 146 -30.82 -14.99 -12.31
CA SER A 146 -29.41 -14.92 -11.96
C SER A 146 -28.74 -16.26 -12.19
N ALA A 147 -27.50 -16.24 -12.65
CA ALA A 147 -26.62 -17.39 -12.75
C ALA A 147 -25.30 -17.09 -12.06
N CYS A 148 -24.58 -18.14 -11.67
CA CYS A 148 -23.22 -18.00 -11.20
C CYS A 148 -22.27 -18.25 -12.37
N ASP A 149 -21.40 -17.28 -12.64
CA ASP A 149 -20.25 -17.43 -13.49
C ASP A 149 -19.10 -17.97 -12.63
N CYS A 150 -18.74 -19.24 -12.82
CA CYS A 150 -17.83 -19.95 -11.91
C CYS A 150 -16.38 -19.64 -12.21
N ASP A 151 -15.58 -19.52 -11.14
CA ASP A 151 -14.13 -19.47 -11.25
C ASP A 151 -13.57 -20.79 -11.82
N ASP A 152 -12.38 -20.72 -12.40
CA ASP A 152 -11.70 -21.89 -12.97
C ASP A 152 -11.61 -23.03 -11.94
N GLY A 153 -12.03 -24.22 -12.39
CA GLY A 153 -12.03 -25.44 -11.59
C GLY A 153 -13.21 -25.61 -10.63
N TYR A 154 -14.20 -24.73 -10.68
CA TYR A 154 -15.49 -24.92 -10.03
C TYR A 154 -16.64 -25.03 -11.05
N THR A 155 -17.70 -25.71 -10.63
CA THR A 155 -18.91 -25.94 -11.44
C THR A 155 -20.15 -26.10 -10.55
N GLY A 156 -21.27 -26.37 -11.19
CA GLY A 156 -22.58 -26.50 -10.57
C GLY A 156 -23.31 -25.16 -10.44
N PRO A 157 -24.59 -25.19 -10.01
CA PRO A 157 -25.43 -24.00 -10.01
C PRO A 157 -24.94 -22.89 -9.06
N LEU A 158 -24.18 -23.22 -8.01
CA LEU A 158 -23.67 -22.26 -7.02
C LEU A 158 -22.13 -22.21 -6.99
N CYS A 159 -21.47 -22.81 -7.98
CA CYS A 159 -19.99 -22.91 -8.04
C CYS A 159 -19.37 -23.50 -6.77
N ASN A 160 -19.99 -24.52 -6.20
CA ASN A 160 -19.54 -25.19 -4.98
C ASN A 160 -19.01 -26.61 -5.22
N GLN A 161 -18.92 -27.02 -6.49
CA GLN A 161 -18.44 -28.34 -6.88
C GLN A 161 -17.12 -28.17 -7.63
N PRO A 162 -16.03 -28.84 -7.22
CA PRO A 162 -14.81 -28.84 -8.01
C PRO A 162 -15.03 -29.61 -9.31
N THR A 163 -14.53 -29.08 -10.41
CA THR A 163 -14.66 -29.69 -11.75
C THR A 163 -13.75 -30.92 -11.87
N GLY A 164 -12.62 -30.94 -11.15
CA GLY A 164 -11.63 -32.00 -11.18
C GLY A 164 -11.58 -32.79 -9.88
N SER A 165 -11.20 -34.05 -10.00
CA SER A 165 -10.91 -34.91 -8.85
C SER A 165 -9.42 -35.11 -8.69
N TRP A 166 -8.97 -35.09 -7.44
CA TRP A 166 -7.61 -35.45 -7.09
C TRP A 166 -7.47 -36.97 -7.01
N SER A 167 -6.30 -37.48 -7.38
CA SER A 167 -5.91 -38.84 -7.06
C SER A 167 -5.84 -39.06 -5.55
N GLN A 168 -5.76 -40.34 -5.15
CA GLN A 168 -5.24 -40.63 -3.83
C GLN A 168 -3.84 -40.02 -3.68
N TRP A 169 -3.56 -39.54 -2.48
CA TRP A 169 -2.22 -39.12 -2.12
C TRP A 169 -1.26 -40.30 -2.24
N SER A 170 -0.04 -40.03 -2.68
CA SER A 170 1.07 -40.95 -2.55
C SER A 170 1.31 -41.29 -1.09
N GLU A 171 2.04 -42.37 -0.86
CA GLU A 171 2.68 -42.60 0.42
C GLU A 171 3.58 -41.41 0.78
N TRP A 172 3.71 -41.17 2.10
CA TRP A 172 4.65 -40.17 2.59
C TRP A 172 6.08 -40.56 2.23
N SER A 173 6.86 -39.59 1.75
CA SER A 173 8.30 -39.76 1.60
C SER A 173 8.96 -40.07 2.95
N ILE A 174 10.17 -40.60 2.88
CA ILE A 174 11.05 -40.60 4.05
C ILE A 174 11.33 -39.17 4.51
N CYS A 175 11.70 -39.03 5.78
CA CYS A 175 12.08 -37.75 6.36
C CYS A 175 13.45 -37.31 5.83
N GLU A 176 13.49 -36.16 5.18
CA GLU A 176 14.70 -35.54 4.64
C GLU A 176 14.98 -34.20 5.37
N PRO A 177 16.24 -33.94 5.77
CA PRO A 177 17.34 -34.91 5.86
C PRO A 177 17.05 -36.04 6.87
N ALA A 178 17.83 -37.13 6.80
CA ALA A 178 17.61 -38.29 7.65
C ALA A 178 17.75 -37.99 9.16
N CYS A 179 18.54 -36.98 9.52
CA CYS A 179 18.84 -36.56 10.89
C CYS A 179 18.64 -35.04 11.07
N GLY A 180 18.72 -34.55 12.31
CA GLY A 180 18.65 -33.13 12.62
C GLY A 180 17.24 -32.62 12.98
N PRO A 181 17.12 -31.33 13.37
CA PRO A 181 15.87 -30.77 13.91
C PRO A 181 14.85 -30.34 12.83
N ALA A 182 15.30 -29.96 11.63
CA ALA A 182 14.46 -29.39 10.58
C ALA A 182 14.10 -30.41 9.49
N ARG A 183 13.46 -31.52 9.89
CA ARG A 183 13.17 -32.65 8.99
C ARG A 183 11.74 -32.57 8.46
N HIS A 184 11.58 -32.84 7.17
CA HIS A 184 10.29 -32.84 6.51
C HIS A 184 10.08 -34.11 5.70
N ARG A 185 8.81 -34.51 5.57
CA ARG A 185 8.36 -35.50 4.61
C ARG A 185 7.28 -34.87 3.75
N ARG A 186 7.18 -35.35 2.52
CA ARG A 186 6.28 -34.84 1.49
C ARG A 186 5.47 -35.98 0.91
N ARG A 187 4.27 -35.67 0.45
CA ARG A 187 3.47 -36.57 -0.37
C ARG A 187 2.86 -35.78 -1.52
N LEU A 188 2.67 -36.44 -2.65
CA LEU A 188 2.15 -35.83 -3.87
C LEU A 188 0.83 -36.48 -4.26
N ARG A 189 0.00 -35.75 -4.99
CA ARG A 189 -1.19 -36.28 -5.67
C ARG A 189 -1.23 -35.70 -7.07
N MET A 190 -1.97 -36.34 -7.96
CA MET A 190 -2.11 -35.90 -9.35
C MET A 190 -3.56 -35.49 -9.61
N CYS A 191 -3.75 -34.45 -10.43
CA CYS A 191 -5.07 -34.11 -10.91
C CYS A 191 -5.53 -35.17 -11.91
N MET A 192 -6.70 -35.76 -11.71
CA MET A 192 -7.25 -36.79 -12.60
C MET A 192 -8.08 -36.21 -13.76
N SER A 193 -8.21 -34.89 -13.82
CA SER A 193 -8.89 -34.18 -14.91
C SER A 193 -7.91 -33.88 -16.04
N GLU A 194 -8.42 -33.77 -17.28
CA GLU A 194 -7.60 -33.43 -18.47
C GLU A 194 -6.97 -32.04 -18.38
N GLN A 195 -7.61 -31.12 -17.65
CA GLN A 195 -7.10 -29.77 -17.38
C GLN A 195 -6.64 -29.66 -15.93
N GLU A 196 -5.40 -29.19 -15.72
CA GLU A 196 -4.80 -29.04 -14.38
C GLU A 196 -5.57 -28.03 -13.50
N GLY A 197 -6.13 -26.97 -14.11
CA GLY A 197 -6.92 -25.95 -13.41
C GLY A 197 -8.22 -26.46 -12.79
N HIS A 198 -8.65 -27.70 -13.10
CA HIS A 198 -9.87 -28.27 -12.54
C HIS A 198 -9.72 -28.79 -11.12
N CYS A 199 -8.49 -29.09 -10.67
CA CYS A 199 -8.26 -29.65 -9.35
C CYS A 199 -7.87 -28.56 -8.36
N ILE A 200 -8.79 -28.23 -7.45
CA ILE A 200 -8.57 -27.19 -6.46
C ILE A 200 -7.72 -27.69 -5.29
N GLY A 201 -6.66 -26.97 -4.99
CA GLY A 201 -5.79 -27.19 -3.83
C GLY A 201 -4.36 -27.59 -4.21
N PRO A 202 -3.50 -27.89 -3.22
CA PRO A 202 -2.09 -28.13 -3.48
C PRO A 202 -1.83 -29.52 -4.08
N VAL A 203 -0.84 -29.61 -4.97
CA VAL A 203 -0.33 -30.87 -5.53
C VAL A 203 0.58 -31.64 -4.55
N GLU A 204 1.21 -30.92 -3.63
CA GLU A 204 2.14 -31.44 -2.64
C GLU A 204 1.70 -31.04 -1.22
N GLU A 205 1.82 -31.97 -0.29
CA GLU A 205 1.68 -31.69 1.15
C GLU A 205 3.00 -31.97 1.86
N VAL A 206 3.46 -31.02 2.66
CA VAL A 206 4.69 -31.13 3.45
C VAL A 206 4.35 -31.16 4.93
N ARG A 207 4.93 -32.12 5.65
CA ARG A 207 4.80 -32.24 7.10
C ARG A 207 6.16 -32.36 7.76
N ARG A 208 6.30 -31.71 8.92
CA ARG A 208 7.46 -31.92 9.79
C ARG A 208 7.48 -33.34 10.34
N CYS A 209 8.67 -33.91 10.43
CA CYS A 209 8.90 -35.18 11.09
C CYS A 209 9.12 -34.98 12.58
N ALA A 210 8.95 -36.05 13.37
CA ALA A 210 9.40 -36.06 14.75
C ALA A 210 10.93 -35.82 14.83
N GLU A 211 11.39 -35.27 15.95
CA GLU A 211 12.81 -35.04 16.18
C GLU A 211 13.62 -36.31 15.91
N GLY A 212 14.55 -36.20 14.96
CA GLY A 212 15.47 -37.29 14.62
C GLY A 212 16.64 -37.31 15.59
N ARG A 213 17.40 -38.42 15.57
CA ARG A 213 18.74 -38.44 16.19
C ARG A 213 19.56 -37.25 15.64
N GLY A 214 20.36 -36.64 16.51
CA GLY A 214 21.27 -35.57 16.11
C GLY A 214 22.11 -36.01 14.92
N CYS A 215 22.24 -35.15 13.91
CA CYS A 215 23.24 -35.40 12.88
C CYS A 215 24.61 -35.34 13.55
N VAL A 216 25.46 -36.33 13.26
CA VAL A 216 26.90 -36.08 13.34
C VAL A 216 27.13 -35.08 12.22
N GLN A 217 27.35 -33.82 12.57
CA GLN A 217 27.94 -32.90 11.61
C GLN A 217 29.34 -33.46 11.36
N ASP A 218 29.51 -34.15 10.24
CA ASP A 218 30.83 -34.18 9.64
C ASP A 218 31.22 -32.71 9.46
N VAL A 219 32.34 -32.35 10.07
CA VAL A 219 32.90 -31.00 10.15
C VAL A 219 32.78 -30.33 8.79
N ALA A 220 32.33 -29.07 8.78
CA ALA A 220 32.16 -28.30 7.55
C ALA A 220 33.46 -28.35 6.74
N VAL A 221 33.38 -28.93 5.53
CA VAL A 221 34.46 -28.98 4.53
C VAL A 221 35.00 -27.57 4.19
N GLU A 222 34.30 -26.51 4.61
CA GLU A 222 34.70 -25.12 4.46
C GLU A 222 35.85 -24.68 5.39
N GLU A 223 36.04 -25.31 6.56
CA GLU A 223 37.02 -24.83 7.55
C GLU A 223 38.45 -25.39 7.34
N GLU A 224 38.60 -26.56 6.71
CA GLU A 224 39.93 -27.10 6.38
C GLU A 224 40.61 -26.29 5.27
N THR A 225 39.87 -25.90 4.22
CA THR A 225 40.47 -25.22 3.05
C THR A 225 41.01 -23.81 3.35
N TRP A 226 40.39 -23.08 4.27
CA TRP A 226 40.84 -21.74 4.68
C TRP A 226 42.10 -21.78 5.54
N LEU A 227 42.22 -22.78 6.43
CA LEU A 227 43.43 -22.96 7.24
C LEU A 227 44.62 -23.35 6.36
N ASP A 228 44.43 -24.26 5.40
CA ASP A 228 45.46 -24.63 4.43
C ASP A 228 45.90 -23.43 3.56
N PHE A 229 44.96 -22.58 3.15
CA PHE A 229 45.26 -21.34 2.41
C PHE A 229 46.03 -20.32 3.28
N MET A 230 45.64 -20.14 4.55
CA MET A 230 46.32 -19.23 5.48
C MET A 230 47.76 -19.69 5.77
N ASP A 231 48.00 -20.98 5.95
CA ASP A 231 49.35 -21.51 6.15
C ASP A 231 50.24 -21.34 4.91
N TRP A 232 49.70 -21.61 3.72
CA TRP A 232 50.43 -21.38 2.47
C TRP A 232 50.79 -19.90 2.26
N THR A 233 49.86 -18.98 2.50
CA THR A 233 50.12 -17.53 2.35
C THR A 233 51.16 -17.02 3.34
N ASN A 234 51.12 -17.48 4.60
CA ASN A 234 52.14 -17.17 5.60
C ASN A 234 53.54 -17.69 5.18
N TYR A 235 53.62 -18.92 4.64
CA TYR A 235 54.87 -19.49 4.15
C TYR A 235 55.47 -18.69 2.98
N VAL A 236 54.65 -18.31 2.00
CA VAL A 236 55.08 -17.46 0.87
C VAL A 236 55.53 -16.08 1.34
N MET A 237 54.83 -15.48 2.31
CA MET A 237 55.22 -14.19 2.89
C MET A 237 56.60 -14.27 3.57
N MET A 238 56.87 -15.31 4.35
CA MET A 238 58.19 -15.48 4.99
C MET A 238 59.33 -15.63 3.98
N ILE A 239 59.11 -16.39 2.89
CA ILE A 239 60.09 -16.54 1.81
C ILE A 239 60.36 -15.19 1.12
N THR A 240 59.30 -14.46 0.78
CA THR A 240 59.44 -13.16 0.11
C THR A 240 60.17 -12.13 0.97
N LEU A 241 59.86 -12.05 2.27
CA LEU A 241 60.60 -11.22 3.23
C LEU A 241 62.08 -11.64 3.34
N GLY A 242 62.36 -12.94 3.30
CA GLY A 242 63.73 -13.47 3.25
C GLY A 242 64.49 -13.01 2.00
N TYR A 243 63.88 -13.10 0.82
CA TYR A 243 64.48 -12.62 -0.44
C TYR A 243 64.71 -11.11 -0.44
N ILE A 244 63.73 -10.33 0.04
CA ILE A 244 63.85 -8.87 0.15
C ILE A 244 64.98 -8.50 1.11
N GLY A 245 65.07 -9.17 2.26
CA GLY A 245 66.16 -8.98 3.22
C GLY A 245 67.53 -9.30 2.63
N ALA A 246 67.65 -10.45 1.95
CA ALA A 246 68.90 -10.85 1.28
C ALA A 246 69.30 -9.86 0.18
N LEU A 247 68.34 -9.39 -0.62
CA LEU A 247 68.56 -8.36 -1.64
C LEU A 247 69.04 -7.05 -1.01
N ALA A 248 68.40 -6.60 0.07
CA ALA A 248 68.79 -5.38 0.78
C ALA A 248 70.21 -5.47 1.36
N ILE A 249 70.59 -6.63 1.91
CA ILE A 249 71.95 -6.89 2.39
C ILE A 249 72.93 -6.88 1.22
N PHE A 250 72.61 -7.56 0.12
CA PHE A 250 73.44 -7.61 -1.07
C PHE A 250 73.67 -6.21 -1.69
N LEU A 251 72.60 -5.42 -1.82
CA LEU A 251 72.69 -4.04 -2.30
C LEU A 251 73.51 -3.16 -1.34
N SER A 252 73.38 -3.37 -0.03
CA SER A 252 74.18 -2.67 0.98
C SER A 252 75.67 -3.04 0.88
N LEU A 253 76.00 -4.32 0.65
CA LEU A 253 77.37 -4.79 0.42
C LEU A 253 77.94 -4.21 -0.88
N ILE A 254 77.18 -4.15 -1.97
CA ILE A 254 77.59 -3.46 -3.20
C ILE A 254 77.87 -1.98 -2.91
N GLY A 255 77.02 -1.32 -2.11
CA GLY A 255 77.23 0.07 -1.69
C GLY A 255 78.54 0.27 -0.91
N LEU A 256 78.84 -0.64 0.02
CA LEU A 256 80.10 -0.63 0.78
C LEU A 256 81.32 -0.88 -0.11
N LEU A 257 81.25 -1.85 -1.03
CA LEU A 257 82.30 -2.12 -2.00
C LEU A 257 82.55 -0.94 -2.95
N ARG A 258 81.49 -0.22 -3.36
CA ARG A 258 81.62 1.02 -4.14
C ARG A 258 82.28 2.15 -3.34
N ARG A 259 81.98 2.29 -2.04
CA ARG A 259 82.65 3.27 -1.16
C ARG A 259 84.12 2.96 -0.90
N TYR A 260 84.49 1.67 -0.79
CA TYR A 260 85.88 1.25 -0.60
C TYR A 260 86.75 1.52 -1.84
N ARG A 261 86.15 1.63 -3.03
CA ARG A 261 86.85 1.89 -4.31
C ARG A 261 87.00 3.37 -4.66
N ALA A 262 86.53 4.30 -3.83
CA ALA A 262 86.71 5.73 -4.04
C ALA A 262 88.07 6.19 -3.44
N PRO A 263 89.03 6.73 -4.23
CA PRO A 263 90.29 7.27 -3.71
C PRO A 263 90.10 8.66 -3.09
N VAL A 264 90.71 8.88 -1.92
CA VAL A 264 90.85 10.17 -1.22
C VAL A 264 91.85 11.07 -1.97
N PRO A 265 91.62 12.38 -2.16
CA PRO A 265 92.64 13.31 -2.64
C PRO A 265 93.36 13.98 -1.47
N SER A 266 94.69 14.04 -1.50
CA SER A 266 95.46 15.01 -0.71
C SER A 266 96.77 15.38 -1.39
N GLU A 267 96.87 16.67 -1.67
CA GLU A 267 97.98 17.42 -2.25
C GLU A 267 98.84 18.02 -1.12
N SER A 268 100.18 17.97 -1.20
CA SER A 268 101.05 19.16 -1.15
C SER A 268 102.54 18.87 -0.80
N ARG A 269 103.38 19.77 -1.37
CA ARG A 269 104.75 20.21 -1.03
C ARG A 269 105.92 19.34 -1.53
N ARG A 270 106.72 19.78 -2.52
CA ARG A 270 107.51 21.04 -2.77
C ARG A 270 108.86 21.01 -2.05
N VAL A 271 109.92 21.37 -2.80
CA VAL A 271 111.20 22.06 -2.46
C VAL A 271 112.39 21.31 -3.09
N THR A 272 112.83 21.72 -4.29
CA THR A 272 114.00 22.59 -4.65
C THR A 272 115.34 21.81 -4.64
N ASP A 273 116.38 22.07 -5.44
CA ASP A 273 116.94 23.33 -5.93
C ASP A 273 118.08 23.07 -6.97
N SER A 274 118.29 24.01 -7.92
CA SER A 274 119.61 24.54 -8.37
C SER A 274 120.56 23.61 -9.23
N VAL A 275 121.38 24.01 -10.24
CA VAL A 275 122.21 25.19 -10.55
C VAL A 275 122.68 25.20 -12.05
N LYS A 276 122.60 26.39 -12.69
CA LYS A 276 123.39 27.04 -13.79
C LYS A 276 123.79 26.30 -15.10
N ARG A 277 123.32 26.84 -16.24
CA ARG A 277 124.11 27.68 -17.18
C ARG A 277 123.19 28.43 -18.14
#